data_AF-A0A960Q4J0-F1
#
_entry.id   AF-A0A960Q4J0-F1
#
_cell.length_a   1.000
_cell.length_b   1.000
_cell.length_c   1.000
_cell.angle_alpha   90.00
_cell.angle_beta   90.00
_cell.angle_gamma   90.00
#
_symmetry.space_group_name_H-M   'P 1'
#
loop_
_entity.id
_entity.type
_entity.pdbx_description
1 polymer ?
#
loop_
_entity_poly.entity_id
_entity_poly.type
_entity_poly.pdbx_seq_one_letter_code
_entity_poly.pdbx_strand_id
1 'polypeptide(L)'
;MDWLRGLVYAFYAYVLIGWVLGGFLAFRGVNRLDPSAQSGTWGFRLLIWPACAALWPLLMLRYVRGHQQPPIECTAHRQAAGREV
;
A
#
# COMPACT_ATOMS: atom_id res chain seq x y z
N MET A 1 -30.85 23.56 1.06
CA MET A 1 -29.45 23.62 0.56
C MET A 1 -28.53 22.78 1.47
N ASP A 2 -29.07 21.71 2.03
CA ASP A 2 -28.45 20.96 3.14
C ASP A 2 -27.69 19.73 2.64
N TRP A 3 -28.06 19.24 1.44
CA TRP A 3 -27.38 18.16 0.74
C TRP A 3 -25.91 18.52 0.40
N LEU A 4 -25.64 19.77 0.02
CA LEU A 4 -24.29 20.27 -0.22
C LEU A 4 -23.44 20.22 1.04
N ARG A 5 -24.01 20.58 2.19
CA ARG A 5 -23.30 20.51 3.48
C ARG A 5 -22.98 19.07 3.84
N GLY A 6 -23.91 18.14 3.61
CA GLY A 6 -23.68 16.71 3.79
C GLY A 6 -22.56 16.17 2.90
N LEU A 7 -22.53 16.55 1.62
CA LEU A 7 -21.46 16.19 0.68
C LEU A 7 -20.09 16.71 1.16
N VAL A 8 -20.04 17.96 1.60
CA VAL A 8 -18.81 18.60 2.07
C VAL A 8 -18.31 17.91 3.34
N TYR A 9 -19.18 17.58 4.30
CA TYR A 9 -18.78 16.84 5.50
C TYR A 9 -18.30 15.43 5.17
N ALA A 10 -18.95 14.72 4.25
CA ALA A 10 -18.50 13.41 3.79
C ALA A 10 -17.12 13.49 3.13
N PHE A 11 -16.86 14.54 2.33
CA PHE A 11 -15.56 14.78 1.72
C PHE A 11 -14.47 15.05 2.79
N TYR A 12 -14.75 15.91 3.76
CA TYR A 12 -13.81 16.16 4.87
C TYR A 12 -13.52 14.90 5.68
N ALA A 13 -14.55 14.09 5.98
CA ALA A 13 -14.37 12.82 6.68
C ALA A 13 -13.49 11.86 5.87
N TYR A 14 -13.72 11.75 4.55
CA TYR A 14 -12.90 10.94 3.65
C TYR A 14 -11.43 11.39 3.65
N VAL A 15 -11.17 12.70 3.57
CA VAL A 15 -9.81 13.26 3.60
C VAL A 15 -9.15 13.02 4.96
N LEU A 16 -9.86 13.22 6.07
CA LEU A 16 -9.33 13.01 7.42
C LEU A 16 -8.93 11.54 7.65
N ILE A 17 -9.81 10.62 7.24
CA ILE A 17 -9.57 9.17 7.29
C ILE A 17 -8.37 8.82 6.39
N GLY A 18 -8.33 9.35 5.17
CA GLY A 18 -7.23 9.18 4.25
C GLY A 18 -5.90 9.68 4.82
N TRP A 19 -5.89 10.78 5.56
CA TRP A 19 -4.68 11.33 6.16
C TRP A 19 -4.10 10.43 7.25
N VAL A 20 -4.97 9.94 8.15
CA VAL A 20 -4.60 9.02 9.24
C VAL A 20 -4.15 7.66 8.70
N LEU A 21 -4.95 7.07 7.80
CA LEU A 21 -4.63 5.78 7.20
C LEU A 21 -3.42 5.89 6.27
N GLY A 22 -3.32 6.95 5.49
CA GLY A 22 -2.16 7.23 4.63
C GLY A 22 -0.87 7.31 5.43
N GLY A 23 -0.90 7.94 6.61
CA GLY A 23 0.24 7.97 7.52
C GLY A 23 0.58 6.57 8.03
N PHE A 24 -0.42 5.86 8.55
CA PHE A 24 -0.25 4.48 9.02
C PHE A 24 0.32 3.55 7.93
N LEU A 25 -0.15 3.66 6.69
CA LEU A 25 0.34 2.89 5.56
C LEU A 25 1.74 3.32 5.11
N ALA A 26 2.07 4.61 5.13
CA ALA A 26 3.42 5.08 4.80
C ALA A 26 4.48 4.60 5.82
N PHE A 27 4.12 4.50 7.10
CA PHE A 27 5.04 4.01 8.14
C PHE A 27 5.05 2.49 8.26
N ARG A 28 3.89 1.83 8.23
CA ARG A 28 3.73 0.39 8.55
C ARG A 28 3.34 -0.47 7.37
N GLY A 29 2.62 0.09 6.41
CA GLY A 29 2.19 -0.57 5.18
C GLY A 29 3.32 -0.71 4.14
N VAL A 30 4.23 0.26 4.03
CA VAL A 30 5.33 0.27 3.03
C VAL A 30 6.20 -0.98 3.13
N ASN A 31 6.59 -1.39 4.35
CA ASN A 31 7.38 -2.61 4.56
C ASN A 31 6.66 -3.87 4.06
N ARG A 32 5.32 -3.85 4.09
CA ARG A 32 4.47 -4.96 3.69
C ARG A 32 4.00 -4.87 2.25
N LEU A 33 4.14 -3.73 1.57
CA LEU A 33 3.78 -3.55 0.15
C LEU A 33 4.99 -3.65 -0.77
N ASP A 34 6.16 -3.23 -0.31
CA ASP A 34 7.38 -3.30 -1.11
C ASP A 34 8.57 -3.57 -0.19
N PRO A 35 9.12 -4.80 -0.19
CA PRO A 35 10.34 -5.12 0.53
C PRO A 35 11.51 -4.21 0.15
N SER A 36 11.50 -3.65 -1.07
CA SER A 36 12.52 -2.74 -1.61
C SER A 36 12.41 -1.33 -1.02
N ALA A 37 11.24 -0.95 -0.48
CA ALA A 37 11.03 0.33 0.18
C ALA A 37 11.52 0.34 1.64
N GLN A 38 11.97 -0.80 2.18
CA GLN A 38 12.60 -0.87 3.51
C GLN A 38 13.90 -0.08 3.60
N SER A 39 14.60 0.15 2.48
CA SER A 39 15.79 1.00 2.40
C SER A 39 15.49 2.46 2.08
N GLY A 40 14.20 2.83 1.88
CA GLY A 40 13.79 4.18 1.53
C GLY A 40 13.98 5.18 2.68
N THR A 41 14.68 6.28 2.40
CA THR A 41 14.96 7.37 3.36
C THR A 41 13.68 8.04 3.88
N TRP A 42 13.75 8.71 5.04
CA TRP A 42 12.60 9.40 5.67
C TRP A 42 11.86 10.36 4.72
N GLY A 43 12.58 11.00 3.79
CA GLY A 43 12.01 11.84 2.74
C GLY A 43 11.10 11.10 1.74
N PHE A 44 11.40 9.84 1.41
CA PHE A 44 10.55 9.01 0.54
C PHE A 44 9.20 8.73 1.19
N ARG A 45 9.19 8.47 2.51
CA ARG A 45 7.95 8.30 3.29
C ARG A 45 7.09 9.56 3.31
N LEU A 46 7.72 10.74 3.42
CA LEU A 46 6.99 12.01 3.39
C LEU A 46 6.39 12.28 2.00
N LEU A 47 7.13 11.93 0.94
CA LEU A 47 6.68 12.11 -0.45
C LEU A 47 5.52 11.16 -0.80
N ILE A 48 5.55 9.93 -0.30
CA ILE A 48 4.52 8.94 -0.60
C ILE A 48 3.27 9.08 0.29
N TRP A 49 3.38 9.75 1.45
CA TRP A 49 2.26 9.97 2.36
C TRP A 49 1.02 10.63 1.70
N PRO A 50 1.12 11.75 0.95
CA PRO A 50 -0.05 12.33 0.29
C PRO A 50 -0.65 11.38 -0.77
N ALA A 51 0.18 10.61 -1.48
CA ALA A 51 -0.30 9.60 -2.43
C ALA A 51 -1.01 8.45 -1.70
N CYS A 52 -0.48 7.99 -0.56
CA CYS A 52 -1.12 6.99 0.28
C CYS A 52 -2.44 7.49 0.87
N ALA A 53 -2.53 8.77 1.21
CA ALA A 53 -3.75 9.39 1.70
C ALA A 53 -4.81 9.51 0.60
N ALA A 54 -4.44 9.79 -0.64
CA ALA A 54 -5.37 9.84 -1.77
C ALA A 54 -5.87 8.43 -2.17
N LEU A 55 -4.97 7.44 -2.18
CA LEU A 55 -5.25 6.06 -2.59
C LEU A 55 -5.51 5.09 -1.42
N TRP A 56 -5.88 5.61 -0.25
CA TRP A 56 -6.05 4.80 0.96
C TRP A 56 -7.01 3.61 0.79
N PRO A 57 -8.17 3.67 0.09
CA PRO A 57 -9.09 2.54 0.01
C PRO A 57 -8.47 1.37 -0.78
N LEU A 58 -7.78 1.70 -1.87
CA LEU A 58 -7.10 0.74 -2.74
C LEU A 58 -5.91 0.11 -2.03
N LEU A 59 -5.10 0.92 -1.35
CA LEU A 59 -3.96 0.42 -0.59
C LEU A 59 -4.38 -0.43 0.60
N MET A 60 -5.47 -0.05 1.29
CA MET A 60 -6.01 -0.83 2.41
C MET A 60 -6.57 -2.17 1.92
N LEU A 61 -7.29 -2.19 0.80
CA LEU A 61 -7.74 -3.43 0.16
C LEU A 61 -6.54 -4.31 -0.24
N ARG A 62 -5.48 -3.72 -0.81
CA ARG A 62 -4.26 -4.43 -1.18
C ARG A 62 -3.52 -4.98 0.04
N TYR A 63 -3.47 -4.22 1.13
CA TYR A 63 -2.86 -4.63 2.39
C TYR A 63 -3.60 -5.81 3.04
N VAL A 64 -4.94 -5.80 2.98
CA VAL A 64 -5.80 -6.88 3.51
C VAL A 64 -5.75 -8.11 2.63
N ARG A 65 -5.76 -7.96 1.29
CA ARG A 65 -5.61 -9.08 0.34
C ARG A 65 -4.26 -9.78 0.43
N GLY A 66 -3.26 -9.13 1.03
CA GLY A 66 -1.92 -9.68 1.18
C GLY A 66 -1.16 -9.69 -0.14
N HIS A 67 0.17 -9.81 -0.03
CA HIS A 67 1.02 -10.11 -1.18
C HIS A 67 0.64 -11.48 -1.71
N GLN A 68 -0.12 -11.51 -2.81
CA GLN A 68 -0.02 -12.63 -3.73
C GLN A 68 1.41 -12.55 -4.27
N GLN A 69 2.34 -13.23 -3.61
CA GLN A 69 3.64 -13.51 -4.17
C GLN A 69 3.35 -14.04 -5.58
N PRO A 70 3.90 -13.41 -6.65
CA PRO A 70 3.70 -13.92 -7.99
C PRO A 70 4.07 -15.41 -7.96
N PRO A 71 3.23 -16.31 -8.52
CA PRO A 71 3.51 -17.73 -8.52
C PRO A 71 4.94 -17.95 -8.97
N ILE A 72 5.76 -18.55 -8.12
CA ILE A 72 7.16 -18.81 -8.42
C ILE A 72 7.16 -19.72 -9.64
N GLU A 73 7.64 -19.22 -10.78
CA GLU A 73 7.72 -20.03 -12.00
C GLU A 73 8.55 -21.29 -11.72
N CYS A 74 7.90 -22.45 -11.84
CA CYS A 74 8.53 -23.76 -11.79
C CYS A 74 8.92 -24.17 -13.21
N THR A 75 9.89 -23.47 -13.80
CA THR A 75 10.50 -23.89 -15.06
C THR A 75 11.45 -25.07 -14.82
N ALA A 76 11.49 -26.01 -15.79
CA ALA A 76 12.31 -27.22 -15.72
C ALA A 76 13.80 -26.92 -15.41
N HIS A 77 14.30 -25.78 -15.87
CA HIS A 77 15.67 -25.30 -15.62
C HIS A 77 15.97 -25.06 -14.13
N ARG A 78 14.98 -24.63 -13.32
CA ARG A 78 15.17 -24.40 -11.87
C ARG A 78 15.06 -25.69 -11.06
N GLN A 79 14.22 -26.63 -11.50
CA GLN A 79 14.11 -27.94 -10.86
C GLN A 79 15.34 -28.82 -11.12
N ALA A 80 15.97 -28.69 -12.29
CA ALA A 80 17.24 -29.36 -12.58
C ALA A 80 18.37 -28.85 -11.66
N ALA A 81 18.49 -27.54 -11.48
CA ALA A 81 19.51 -26.93 -10.62
C ALA A 81 19.36 -27.28 -9.12
N GLY A 82 18.14 -27.57 -8.65
CA GLY A 82 17.90 -28.00 -7.27
C GLY A 82 18.12 -29.50 -7.01
N ARG A 83 18.30 -30.30 -8.06
CA ARG A 83 18.49 -31.77 -7.98
C ARG A 83 19.96 -32.18 -7.94
N GLU A 84 20.88 -31.25 -8.17
CA GLU A 84 22.34 -31.48 -8.23
C GLU A 84 23.07 -31.20 -6.91
N VAL A 85 22.33 -30.92 -5.82
CA VAL A 85 22.83 -30.77 -4.44
C VAL A 85 22.35 -31.95 -3.60
#